data_AF-A0AB37X399-F1
#
_entry.id   AF-A0AB37X399-F1
#
_cell.length_a   1.000
_cell.length_b   1.000
_cell.length_c   1.000
_cell.angle_alpha   90.00
_cell.angle_beta   90.00
_cell.angle_gamma   90.00
#
_symmetry.space_group_name_H-M   'P 1'
#
loop_
_entity.id
_entity.type
_entity.pdbx_description
1 polymer ?
#
loop_
_entity_poly.entity_id
_entity_poly.type
_entity_poly.pdbx_seq_one_letter_code
_entity_poly.pdbx_strand_id
1 'polypeptide(L)'
;MNVFVVDPEIFWHSRAWLQYVHSDAKYRRLNPFALLLAVLARLSALTPPNVTVQVSPHDRPMSLNLNVVLVGAAGTGKGKTLREARELLPTPEGNRMQVKKPRTGEGIVTAFVDRAELRDEEGRIHKGQYVNKIKTDRVLLELSEVTDLRTAMAGEGSTMLGTLLSGFSGETLGGNTRTARSNVTLPPNTYRLSAVIAAQPSQCDVFFSNAEVGFASRFLFAPAGDPLAPDVQPPAPQDTFPAIAAGIPQGPDDAQLETLRNRDGVPYPHGAGMLAWPAHVIHLPPVAAQEADRLQLLGTRGELGDLDAHRLEPAARLTALFAMADGREEANEEDWALANTCLHMSDDARSDCLAQMQAASRRRKVQRAADDKLAKVEAEAEVLAQQVNRAKEIILNYLTKHDAGREGKNRGEFTPRLKRIPDEARTAAFDELVQGGEIDTWPSERGTVYALAITPPGV
;
A
#
# COMPACT_ATOMS: atom_id res chain seq x y z
N MET A 1 -5.92 5.03 -30.29
CA MET A 1 -5.39 3.73 -29.81
C MET A 1 -3.91 3.89 -29.61
N ASN A 2 -3.38 3.50 -28.46
CA ASN A 2 -1.94 3.46 -28.27
C ASN A 2 -1.39 2.38 -29.22
N VAL A 3 -0.48 2.75 -30.13
CA VAL A 3 -0.09 1.93 -31.31
C VAL A 3 0.67 0.65 -30.93
N PHE A 4 0.94 0.45 -29.64
CA PHE A 4 1.77 -0.62 -29.08
C PHE A 4 1.00 -1.58 -28.16
N VAL A 5 -0.33 -1.47 -28.07
CA VAL A 5 -1.14 -2.38 -27.23
C VAL A 5 -1.65 -3.54 -28.08
N VAL A 6 -1.35 -4.76 -27.67
CA VAL A 6 -1.85 -5.98 -28.30
C VAL A 6 -3.12 -6.48 -27.60
N ASP A 7 -3.92 -7.27 -28.32
CA ASP A 7 -5.11 -7.91 -27.75
C ASP A 7 -4.72 -8.87 -26.60
N PRO A 8 -5.48 -8.96 -25.50
CA PRO A 8 -5.17 -9.83 -24.37
C PRO A 8 -4.99 -11.32 -24.73
N GLU A 9 -5.74 -11.86 -25.69
CA GLU A 9 -5.57 -13.26 -26.11
C GLU A 9 -4.23 -13.44 -26.82
N ILE A 10 -3.88 -12.51 -27.71
CA ILE A 10 -2.57 -12.51 -28.40
C ILE A 10 -1.44 -12.37 -27.37
N PHE A 11 -1.61 -11.47 -26.39
CA PHE A 11 -0.64 -11.24 -25.32
C PHE A 11 -0.28 -12.53 -24.58
N TRP A 12 -1.27 -13.27 -24.08
CA TRP A 12 -1.02 -14.49 -23.29
C TRP A 12 -0.47 -15.66 -24.11
N HIS A 13 -0.73 -15.69 -25.42
CA HIS A 13 -0.22 -16.73 -26.33
C HIS A 13 1.09 -16.37 -27.03
N SER A 14 1.63 -15.16 -26.81
CA SER A 14 2.86 -14.70 -27.48
C SER A 14 4.12 -15.45 -27.04
N ARG A 15 4.17 -15.96 -25.79
CA ARG A 15 5.31 -16.69 -25.24
C ARG A 15 4.86 -17.90 -24.42
N ALA A 16 5.63 -18.98 -24.45
CA ALA A 16 5.34 -20.19 -23.68
C ALA A 16 5.23 -19.93 -22.17
N TRP A 17 6.11 -19.07 -21.62
CA TRP A 17 6.09 -18.74 -20.20
C TRP A 17 4.90 -17.84 -19.81
N LEU A 18 4.41 -16.99 -20.71
CA LEU A 18 3.19 -16.20 -20.50
C LEU A 18 1.96 -17.11 -20.48
N GLN A 19 1.87 -18.03 -21.44
CA GLN A 19 0.78 -19.00 -21.52
C GLN A 19 0.76 -19.90 -20.29
N TYR A 20 1.93 -20.29 -19.80
CA TYR A 20 2.06 -21.04 -18.56
C TYR A 20 1.55 -20.24 -17.35
N VAL A 21 2.04 -19.00 -17.17
CA VAL A 21 1.60 -18.12 -16.07
C VAL A 21 0.09 -17.93 -16.09
N HIS A 22 -0.49 -17.70 -17.28
CA HIS A 22 -1.93 -17.58 -17.43
C HIS A 22 -2.66 -18.86 -17.00
N SER A 23 -2.22 -20.01 -17.50
CA SER A 23 -2.84 -21.31 -17.22
C SER A 23 -2.73 -21.72 -15.75
N ASP A 24 -1.56 -21.50 -15.13
CA ASP A 24 -1.35 -21.78 -13.69
C ASP A 24 -2.20 -20.84 -12.82
N ALA A 25 -2.29 -19.55 -13.18
CA ALA A 25 -3.16 -18.61 -12.49
C ALA A 25 -4.62 -19.07 -12.54
N LYS A 26 -5.14 -19.44 -13.72
CA LYS A 26 -6.51 -19.95 -13.87
C LYS A 26 -6.74 -21.25 -13.13
N TYR A 27 -5.80 -22.20 -13.18
CA TYR A 27 -5.82 -23.43 -12.37
C TYR A 27 -5.96 -23.13 -10.87
N ARG A 28 -5.31 -22.08 -10.38
CA ARG A 28 -5.31 -21.71 -8.96
C ARG A 28 -6.38 -20.69 -8.58
N ARG A 29 -7.19 -20.24 -9.54
CA ARG A 29 -8.15 -19.12 -9.40
C ARG A 29 -7.47 -17.86 -8.85
N LEU A 30 -6.31 -17.54 -9.41
CA LEU A 30 -5.59 -16.30 -9.22
C LEU A 30 -5.80 -15.41 -10.45
N ASN A 31 -5.67 -14.10 -10.27
CA ASN A 31 -5.63 -13.20 -11.43
C ASN A 31 -4.33 -13.41 -12.23
N PRO A 32 -4.40 -13.73 -13.54
CA PRO A 32 -3.23 -13.94 -14.39
C PRO A 32 -2.27 -12.76 -14.42
N PHE A 33 -2.79 -11.54 -14.49
CA PHE A 33 -1.96 -10.33 -14.57
C PHE A 33 -1.26 -10.05 -13.24
N ALA A 34 -1.91 -10.30 -12.10
CA ALA A 34 -1.26 -10.20 -10.80
C ALA A 34 -0.13 -11.22 -10.63
N LEU A 35 -0.32 -12.46 -11.09
CA LEU A 35 0.73 -13.47 -11.04
C LEU A 35 1.91 -13.10 -11.95
N LEU A 36 1.62 -12.62 -13.17
CA LEU A 36 2.63 -12.14 -14.10
C LEU A 36 3.49 -11.04 -13.49
N LEU A 37 2.89 -9.96 -12.98
CA LEU A 37 3.68 -8.86 -12.41
C LEU A 37 4.46 -9.28 -11.17
N ALA A 38 3.92 -10.18 -10.34
CA ALA A 38 4.65 -10.73 -9.21
C ALA A 38 5.87 -11.57 -9.65
N VAL A 39 5.74 -12.38 -10.71
CA VAL A 39 6.84 -13.14 -11.31
C VAL A 39 7.89 -12.19 -11.90
N LEU A 40 7.49 -11.16 -12.64
CA LEU A 40 8.44 -10.19 -13.24
C LEU A 40 9.16 -9.35 -12.19
N ALA A 41 8.47 -8.91 -11.13
CA ALA A 41 9.12 -8.20 -10.01
C ALA A 41 10.14 -9.07 -9.29
N ARG A 42 9.85 -10.37 -9.20
CA ARG A 42 10.78 -11.36 -8.63
C ARG A 42 11.95 -11.64 -9.58
N LEU A 43 11.72 -11.75 -10.89
CA LEU A 43 12.78 -11.88 -11.90
C LEU A 43 13.74 -10.68 -11.83
N SER A 44 13.19 -9.46 -11.76
CA SER A 44 13.95 -8.24 -11.51
C SER A 44 14.81 -8.35 -10.25
N ALA A 45 14.24 -8.79 -9.12
CA ALA A 45 14.97 -8.91 -7.86
C ALA A 45 16.06 -9.98 -7.86
N LEU A 46 15.89 -11.07 -8.62
CA LEU A 46 16.90 -12.11 -8.79
C LEU A 46 18.08 -11.64 -9.65
N THR A 47 17.83 -10.65 -10.52
CA THR A 47 18.78 -10.14 -11.51
C THR A 47 19.76 -9.15 -10.85
N PRO A 48 21.08 -9.37 -10.98
CA PRO A 48 22.08 -8.54 -10.31
C PRO A 48 22.12 -7.10 -10.83
N PRO A 49 22.74 -6.17 -10.09
CA PRO A 49 22.70 -4.73 -10.41
C PRO A 49 23.48 -4.33 -11.67
N ASN A 50 24.36 -5.19 -12.16
CA ASN A 50 25.10 -4.98 -13.41
C ASN A 50 24.29 -5.24 -14.67
N VAL A 51 23.08 -5.77 -14.54
CA VAL A 51 22.13 -5.85 -15.65
C VAL A 51 21.30 -4.57 -15.66
N THR A 52 21.37 -3.85 -16.77
CA THR A 52 20.75 -2.54 -16.95
C THR A 52 20.02 -2.50 -18.28
N VAL A 53 19.19 -1.49 -18.47
CA VAL A 53 18.47 -1.27 -19.72
C VAL A 53 18.84 0.07 -20.30
N GLN A 54 19.09 0.12 -21.61
CA GLN A 54 19.36 1.35 -22.35
C GLN A 54 18.26 1.57 -23.39
N VAL A 55 17.56 2.69 -23.28
CA VAL A 55 16.41 3.03 -24.13
C VAL A 55 16.85 3.55 -25.49
N SER A 56 17.78 4.50 -25.51
CA SER A 56 18.42 5.00 -26.72
C SER A 56 19.94 5.03 -26.60
N PRO A 57 20.70 5.05 -27.71
CA PRO A 57 22.16 5.16 -27.68
C PRO A 57 22.70 6.40 -26.96
N HIS A 58 21.88 7.44 -26.80
CA HIS A 58 22.25 8.69 -26.13
C HIS A 58 21.96 8.66 -24.61
N ASP A 59 21.11 7.75 -24.17
CA ASP A 59 20.74 7.62 -22.77
C ASP A 59 21.78 6.84 -21.98
N ARG A 60 21.92 7.19 -20.71
CA ARG A 60 22.64 6.34 -19.75
C ARG A 60 21.78 5.10 -19.44
N PRO A 61 22.38 3.91 -19.29
CA PRO A 61 21.65 2.74 -18.84
C PRO A 61 20.98 2.99 -17.47
N MET A 62 19.77 2.48 -17.30
CA MET A 62 19.01 2.56 -16.07
C MET A 62 18.84 1.19 -15.43
N SER A 63 18.56 1.19 -14.13
CA SER A 63 18.30 -0.06 -13.39
C SER A 63 17.01 -0.74 -13.86
N LEU A 64 16.97 -2.07 -13.77
CA LEU A 64 15.76 -2.89 -13.92
C LEU A 64 14.81 -2.88 -12.70
N ASN A 65 14.94 -1.95 -11.75
CA ASN A 65 14.16 -1.95 -10.50
C ASN A 65 12.64 -1.91 -10.76
N LEU A 66 11.94 -3.04 -10.58
CA LEU A 66 10.50 -3.14 -10.82
C LEU A 66 9.69 -3.14 -9.52
N ASN A 67 8.66 -2.29 -9.45
CA ASN A 67 7.79 -2.16 -8.29
C ASN A 67 6.34 -2.43 -8.65
N VAL A 68 5.69 -3.29 -7.89
CA VAL A 68 4.34 -3.78 -8.17
C VAL A 68 3.44 -3.61 -6.94
N VAL A 69 2.20 -3.22 -7.16
CA VAL A 69 1.12 -3.21 -6.18
C VAL A 69 0.05 -4.21 -6.58
N LEU A 70 -0.17 -5.22 -5.73
CA LEU A 70 -1.28 -6.17 -5.88
C LEU A 70 -2.49 -5.64 -5.10
N VAL A 71 -3.51 -5.17 -5.82
CA VAL A 71 -4.69 -4.53 -5.24
C VAL A 71 -5.86 -5.50 -5.17
N GLY A 72 -6.45 -5.66 -3.98
CA GLY A 72 -7.70 -6.40 -3.86
C GLY A 72 -8.25 -6.43 -2.45
N ALA A 73 -9.54 -6.72 -2.30
CA ALA A 73 -10.19 -6.92 -1.01
C ALA A 73 -9.56 -8.06 -0.20
N ALA A 74 -9.91 -8.18 1.08
CA ALA A 74 -9.54 -9.36 1.87
C ALA A 74 -10.02 -10.64 1.16
N GLY A 75 -9.21 -11.71 1.17
CA GLY A 75 -9.55 -12.98 0.54
C GLY A 75 -9.36 -13.08 -0.98
N THR A 76 -9.00 -12.00 -1.68
CA THR A 76 -8.78 -11.99 -3.15
C THR A 76 -7.54 -12.72 -3.65
N GLY A 77 -6.82 -13.46 -2.79
CA GLY A 77 -5.67 -14.26 -3.22
C GLY A 77 -4.31 -13.55 -3.25
N LYS A 78 -4.18 -12.28 -2.83
CA LYS A 78 -2.88 -11.53 -2.78
C LYS A 78 -1.70 -12.35 -2.26
N GLY A 79 -1.83 -12.94 -1.07
CA GLY A 79 -0.77 -13.77 -0.47
C GLY A 79 -0.53 -15.09 -1.20
N LYS A 80 -1.57 -15.67 -1.81
CA LYS A 80 -1.46 -16.89 -2.63
C LYS A 80 -0.73 -16.58 -3.94
N THR A 81 -0.98 -15.42 -4.56
CA THR A 81 -0.23 -14.94 -5.72
C THR A 81 1.26 -14.76 -5.42
N LEU A 82 1.61 -14.13 -4.29
CA LEU A 82 3.02 -13.97 -3.89
C LEU A 82 3.71 -15.31 -3.63
N ARG A 83 3.01 -16.25 -2.98
CA ARG A 83 3.50 -17.61 -2.80
C ARG A 83 3.71 -18.28 -4.15
N GLU A 84 2.74 -18.21 -5.06
CA GLU A 84 2.84 -18.87 -6.36
C GLU A 84 3.99 -18.30 -7.21
N ALA A 85 4.17 -16.98 -7.23
CA ALA A 85 5.32 -16.37 -7.92
C ALA A 85 6.67 -16.90 -7.38
N ARG A 86 6.74 -17.26 -6.09
CA ARG A 86 7.92 -17.87 -5.48
C ARG A 86 8.11 -19.34 -5.87
N GLU A 87 7.02 -20.10 -5.99
CA GLU A 87 7.05 -21.49 -6.45
C GLU A 87 7.43 -21.59 -7.92
N LEU A 88 6.90 -20.70 -8.78
CA LEU A 88 7.26 -20.64 -10.20
C LEU A 88 8.70 -20.18 -10.41
N LEU A 89 9.17 -19.21 -9.63
CA LEU A 89 10.51 -18.64 -9.76
C LEU A 89 11.30 -18.76 -8.45
N PRO A 90 11.73 -19.97 -8.04
CA PRO A 90 12.48 -20.17 -6.81
C PRO A 90 13.80 -19.40 -6.85
N THR A 91 14.34 -19.03 -5.69
CA THR A 91 15.67 -18.42 -5.62
C THR A 91 16.72 -19.47 -5.99
N PRO A 92 17.50 -19.29 -7.07
CA PRO A 92 18.55 -20.25 -7.43
C PRO A 92 19.61 -20.34 -6.34
N GLU A 93 20.25 -21.51 -6.22
CA GLU A 93 21.39 -21.68 -5.32
C GLU A 93 22.50 -20.67 -5.65
N GLY A 94 23.11 -20.09 -4.62
CA GLY A 94 24.13 -19.04 -4.77
C GLY A 94 23.60 -17.66 -5.15
N ASN A 95 22.30 -17.50 -5.48
CA ASN A 95 21.72 -16.18 -5.70
C ASN A 95 21.64 -15.39 -4.38
N ARG A 96 22.09 -14.13 -4.42
CA ARG A 96 22.25 -13.27 -3.23
C ARG A 96 20.97 -12.55 -2.81
N MET A 97 19.90 -12.61 -3.61
CA MET A 97 18.66 -11.87 -3.34
C MET A 97 18.09 -12.19 -1.95
N GLN A 98 17.79 -11.13 -1.19
CA GLN A 98 17.11 -11.23 0.09
C GLN A 98 15.71 -10.59 0.03
N VAL A 99 14.72 -11.26 0.63
CA VAL A 99 13.38 -10.68 0.84
C VAL A 99 13.37 -9.91 2.15
N LYS A 100 12.93 -8.65 2.13
CA LYS A 100 12.95 -7.74 3.29
C LYS A 100 11.65 -6.99 3.47
N LYS A 101 11.39 -6.62 4.72
CA LYS A 101 10.28 -5.77 5.16
C LYS A 101 10.83 -4.60 6.02
N PRO A 102 11.46 -3.60 5.39
CA PRO A 102 12.07 -2.49 6.10
C PRO A 102 11.00 -1.60 6.73
N ARG A 103 11.30 -1.07 7.92
CA ARG A 103 10.42 -0.16 8.67
C ARG A 103 10.83 1.32 8.57
N THR A 104 12.01 1.59 8.01
CA THR A 104 12.59 2.92 7.87
C THR A 104 13.41 3.00 6.56
N GLY A 105 13.70 4.21 6.08
CA GLY A 105 14.57 4.43 4.93
C GLY A 105 15.99 3.89 5.16
N GLU A 106 16.59 4.17 6.32
CA GLU A 106 17.89 3.59 6.72
C GLU A 106 17.86 2.05 6.78
N GLY A 107 16.70 1.47 7.10
CA GLY A 107 16.46 0.03 7.07
C GLY A 107 16.59 -0.59 5.67
N ILE A 108 16.31 0.19 4.61
CA ILE A 108 16.53 -0.23 3.22
C ILE A 108 18.04 -0.29 2.94
N VAL A 109 18.80 0.76 3.30
CA VAL A 109 20.25 0.83 3.09
C VAL A 109 20.98 -0.29 3.82
N THR A 110 20.64 -0.49 5.10
CA THR A 110 21.25 -1.51 5.97
C THR A 110 20.88 -2.95 5.59
N ALA A 111 19.91 -3.13 4.69
CA ALA A 111 19.62 -4.43 4.08
C ALA A 111 20.71 -4.87 3.10
N PHE A 112 21.35 -3.93 2.40
CA PHE A 112 22.44 -4.20 1.45
C PHE A 112 23.80 -4.20 2.12
N VAL A 113 24.11 -3.20 2.94
CA VAL A 113 25.44 -3.01 3.55
C VAL A 113 25.30 -2.62 5.01
N ASP A 114 26.10 -3.26 5.87
CA ASP A 114 26.24 -2.93 7.28
C ASP A 114 27.63 -2.38 7.58
N ARG A 115 27.80 -1.73 8.74
CA ARG A 115 29.11 -1.28 9.22
C ARG A 115 29.53 -2.18 10.37
N ALA A 116 30.51 -3.05 10.09
CA ALA A 116 31.13 -3.90 11.10
C ALA A 116 32.36 -3.21 11.69
N GLU A 117 32.66 -3.44 12.96
CA GLU A 117 33.91 -2.98 13.54
C GLU A 117 35.09 -3.65 12.84
N LEU A 118 36.12 -2.86 12.53
CA LEU A 118 37.34 -3.38 11.92
C LEU A 118 38.03 -4.34 12.90
N ARG A 119 38.41 -5.51 12.40
CA ARG A 119 39.20 -6.50 13.15
C ARG A 119 40.54 -6.70 12.44
N ASP A 120 41.62 -6.86 13.21
CA ASP A 120 42.89 -7.31 12.64
C ASP A 120 42.88 -8.81 12.33
N GLU A 121 43.98 -9.30 11.76
CA GLU A 121 44.21 -10.72 11.45
C GLU A 121 44.14 -11.62 12.70
N GLU A 122 44.33 -11.05 13.90
CA GLU A 122 44.28 -11.71 15.20
C GLU A 122 42.88 -11.65 15.83
N GLY A 123 41.91 -11.04 15.15
CA GLY A 123 40.52 -10.92 15.57
C GLY A 123 40.23 -9.82 16.59
N ARG A 124 41.21 -8.97 16.93
CA ARG A 124 41.04 -7.86 17.88
C ARG A 124 40.33 -6.68 17.22
N ILE A 125 39.40 -6.10 17.96
CA ILE A 125 38.54 -5.01 17.50
C ILE A 125 39.30 -3.67 17.59
N HIS A 126 39.37 -2.97 16.46
CA HIS A 126 39.82 -1.59 16.38
C HIS A 126 38.65 -0.66 16.74
N LYS A 127 38.51 -0.35 18.04
CA LYS A 127 37.40 0.48 18.55
C LYS A 127 37.30 1.80 17.79
N GLY A 128 36.12 2.09 17.26
CA GLY A 128 35.82 3.33 16.53
C GLY A 128 36.16 3.28 15.03
N GLN A 129 36.80 2.21 14.54
CA GLN A 129 37.01 1.98 13.11
C GLN A 129 36.01 0.97 12.58
N TYR A 130 35.43 1.27 11.42
CA TYR A 130 34.37 0.46 10.81
C TYR A 130 34.69 0.19 9.35
N VAL A 131 34.38 -1.02 8.91
CA VAL A 131 34.44 -1.44 7.51
C VAL A 131 33.04 -1.79 7.01
N ASN A 132 32.85 -1.63 5.71
CA ASN A 132 31.61 -2.03 5.06
C ASN A 132 31.55 -3.56 5.02
N LYS A 133 30.41 -4.11 5.41
CA LYS A 133 30.09 -5.52 5.27
C LYS A 133 28.90 -5.65 4.35
N ILE A 134 29.15 -6.13 3.14
CA ILE A 134 28.10 -6.37 2.15
C ILE A 134 27.26 -7.58 2.63
N LYS A 135 25.95 -7.36 2.74
CA LYS A 135 24.97 -8.41 3.05
C LYS A 135 24.39 -9.00 1.77
N THR A 136 24.08 -8.14 0.81
CA THR A 136 23.56 -8.50 -0.51
C THR A 136 23.65 -7.31 -1.46
N ASP A 137 23.57 -7.59 -2.76
CA ASP A 137 23.40 -6.66 -3.87
C ASP A 137 21.95 -6.60 -4.39
N ARG A 138 21.06 -7.45 -3.86
CA ARG A 138 19.70 -7.67 -4.38
C ARG A 138 18.69 -7.77 -3.24
N VAL A 139 17.69 -6.88 -3.25
CA VAL A 139 16.60 -6.90 -2.28
C VAL A 139 15.25 -6.86 -2.98
N LEU A 140 14.37 -7.78 -2.58
CA LEU A 140 12.94 -7.73 -2.85
C LEU A 140 12.21 -7.22 -1.61
N LEU A 141 11.58 -6.06 -1.70
CA LEU A 141 10.67 -5.57 -0.68
C LEU A 141 9.32 -6.27 -0.85
N GLU A 142 9.00 -7.22 0.04
CA GLU A 142 7.72 -7.93 0.02
C GLU A 142 6.88 -7.45 1.20
N LEU A 143 5.88 -6.61 0.91
CA LEU A 143 4.95 -6.09 1.91
C LEU A 143 3.60 -6.75 1.72
N SER A 144 3.25 -7.65 2.65
CA SER A 144 1.95 -8.35 2.64
C SER A 144 0.76 -7.42 2.85
N GLU A 145 0.98 -6.24 3.44
CA GLU A 145 -0.04 -5.22 3.67
C GLU A 145 0.56 -3.82 3.56
N VAL A 146 -0.16 -2.94 2.86
CA VAL A 146 0.24 -1.54 2.63
C VAL A 146 0.24 -0.69 3.91
N THR A 147 -0.45 -1.11 4.97
CA THR A 147 -0.50 -0.39 6.25
C THR A 147 0.86 -0.31 6.92
N ASP A 148 1.73 -1.29 6.70
CA ASP A 148 3.10 -1.26 7.22
C ASP A 148 3.92 -0.15 6.56
N LEU A 149 3.75 0.04 5.26
CA LEU A 149 4.36 1.14 4.52
C LEU A 149 3.83 2.49 5.01
N ARG A 150 2.51 2.62 5.17
CA ARG A 150 1.88 3.83 5.73
C ARG A 150 2.49 4.19 7.08
N THR A 151 2.62 3.20 7.96
CA THR A 151 3.18 3.39 9.31
C THR A 151 4.65 3.83 9.22
N ALA A 152 5.44 3.22 8.34
CA ALA A 152 6.83 3.61 8.12
C ALA A 152 6.99 5.03 7.56
N MET A 153 6.05 5.49 6.72
CA MET A 153 6.06 6.84 6.14
C MET A 153 5.54 7.92 7.09
N ALA A 154 4.63 7.58 8.01
CA ALA A 154 3.98 8.55 8.89
C ALA A 154 4.86 9.07 10.05
N GLY A 155 6.01 8.44 10.31
CA GLY A 155 6.91 8.85 11.40
C GLY A 155 7.47 10.25 11.17
N GLU A 156 7.47 11.09 12.21
CA GLU A 156 8.13 12.40 12.19
C GLU A 156 9.62 12.22 11.88
N GLY A 157 10.12 12.91 10.85
CA GLY A 157 11.50 12.74 10.34
C GLY A 157 11.74 11.45 9.55
N SER A 158 10.71 10.71 9.14
CA SER A 158 10.88 9.49 8.35
C SER A 158 11.53 9.77 6.99
N THR A 159 12.62 9.06 6.71
CA THR A 159 13.32 9.07 5.42
C THR A 159 12.75 8.05 4.43
N MET A 160 11.68 7.32 4.79
CA MET A 160 11.16 6.19 4.01
C MET A 160 10.76 6.57 2.59
N LEU A 161 9.94 7.61 2.42
CA LEU A 161 9.44 8.02 1.10
C LEU A 161 10.59 8.45 0.17
N GLY A 162 11.47 9.32 0.64
CA GLY A 162 12.63 9.78 -0.14
C GLY A 162 13.56 8.63 -0.52
N THR A 163 13.84 7.71 0.42
CA THR A 163 14.68 6.54 0.14
C THR A 163 14.06 5.60 -0.90
N LEU A 164 12.74 5.39 -0.85
CA LEU A 164 12.04 4.57 -1.84
C LEU A 164 12.04 5.24 -3.22
N LEU A 165 11.81 6.56 -3.31
CA LEU A 165 11.83 7.28 -4.59
C LEU A 165 13.21 7.15 -5.28
N SER A 166 14.29 7.46 -4.55
CA SER A 166 15.66 7.30 -5.08
C SER A 166 15.99 5.84 -5.40
N GLY A 167 15.60 4.92 -4.52
CA GLY A 167 15.82 3.49 -4.71
C GLY A 167 15.14 2.92 -5.95
N PHE A 168 13.89 3.30 -6.17
CA PHE A 168 13.10 2.85 -7.31
C PHE A 168 13.54 3.45 -8.64
N SER A 169 14.15 4.64 -8.62
CA SER A 169 14.80 5.25 -9.79
C SER A 169 16.24 4.78 -9.99
N GLY A 170 16.82 4.00 -9.05
CA GLY A 170 18.19 3.50 -9.15
C GLY A 170 19.25 4.53 -8.81
N GLU A 171 18.87 5.59 -8.09
CA GLU A 171 19.77 6.66 -7.63
C GLU A 171 20.57 6.24 -6.40
N THR A 172 21.44 7.12 -5.92
CA THR A 172 22.19 6.89 -4.69
C THR A 172 21.27 6.74 -3.48
N LEU A 173 21.48 5.70 -2.67
CA LEU A 173 20.83 5.51 -1.38
C LEU A 173 21.78 5.80 -0.21
N GLY A 174 21.20 6.17 0.93
CA GLY A 174 21.94 6.46 2.15
C GLY A 174 22.50 7.88 2.16
N GLY A 175 23.45 8.14 3.06
CA GLY A 175 24.00 9.48 3.22
C GLY A 175 24.78 9.66 4.53
N ASN A 176 25.31 10.87 4.67
CA ASN A 176 26.12 11.26 5.82
C ASN A 176 25.28 11.39 7.08
N THR A 177 25.54 10.53 8.05
CA THR A 177 24.95 10.62 9.39
C THR A 177 26.03 11.00 10.41
N ARG A 178 25.62 11.57 11.55
CA ARG A 178 26.55 12.04 12.60
C ARG A 178 27.40 10.90 13.21
N THR A 179 26.98 9.65 13.02
CA THR A 179 27.63 8.46 13.57
C THR A 179 28.28 7.67 12.44
N ALA A 180 29.59 7.41 12.55
CA ALA A 180 30.34 6.63 11.56
C ALA A 180 29.74 5.23 11.29
N ARG A 181 29.03 4.65 12.26
CA ARG A 181 28.36 3.34 12.16
C ARG A 181 27.14 3.33 11.22
N SER A 182 26.49 4.47 10.99
CA SER A 182 25.32 4.60 10.12
C SER A 182 25.63 5.36 8.83
N ASN A 183 26.88 5.76 8.61
CA ASN A 183 27.30 6.48 7.42
C ASN A 183 27.64 5.48 6.30
N VAL A 184 26.64 5.13 5.50
CA VAL A 184 26.74 4.20 4.36
C VAL A 184 26.04 4.81 3.17
N THR A 185 26.72 4.78 2.03
CA THR A 185 26.19 5.18 0.72
C THR A 185 26.22 3.99 -0.24
N LEU A 186 25.13 3.82 -0.99
CA LEU A 186 24.98 2.85 -2.08
C LEU A 186 24.76 3.62 -3.38
N PRO A 187 25.78 3.82 -4.21
CA PRO A 187 25.63 4.49 -5.50
C PRO A 187 24.81 3.67 -6.51
N PRO A 188 24.40 4.27 -7.64
CA PRO A 188 23.79 3.55 -8.76
C PRO A 188 24.62 2.34 -9.20
N ASN A 189 23.99 1.35 -9.83
CA ASN A 189 24.63 0.11 -10.31
C ASN A 189 25.29 -0.77 -9.22
N THR A 190 25.15 -0.44 -7.93
CA THR A 190 25.66 -1.27 -6.82
C THR A 190 24.58 -2.09 -6.13
N TYR A 191 23.32 -1.88 -6.49
CA TYR A 191 22.18 -2.54 -5.87
C TYR A 191 21.00 -2.74 -6.84
N ARG A 192 20.21 -3.78 -6.60
CA ARG A 192 18.90 -4.05 -7.19
C ARG A 192 17.85 -3.95 -6.10
N LEU A 193 16.90 -3.04 -6.25
CA LEU A 193 15.78 -2.87 -5.32
C LEU A 193 14.47 -3.01 -6.09
N SER A 194 13.73 -4.08 -5.82
CA SER A 194 12.39 -4.30 -6.39
C SER A 194 11.38 -4.42 -5.27
N ALA A 195 10.11 -4.18 -5.56
CA ALA A 195 9.06 -4.23 -4.55
C ALA A 195 7.81 -4.95 -5.05
N VAL A 196 7.18 -5.72 -4.18
CA VAL A 196 5.80 -6.16 -4.34
C VAL A 196 5.03 -5.83 -3.07
N ILE A 197 3.99 -5.01 -3.21
CA ILE A 197 3.17 -4.52 -2.11
C ILE A 197 1.74 -5.00 -2.32
N ALA A 198 1.23 -5.79 -1.39
CA ALA A 198 -0.18 -6.14 -1.34
C ALA A 198 -0.96 -5.02 -0.63
N ALA A 199 -2.03 -4.55 -1.28
CA ALA A 199 -2.82 -3.43 -0.78
C ALA A 199 -4.32 -3.70 -0.94
N GLN A 200 -5.10 -3.18 0.00
CA GLN A 200 -6.55 -3.06 -0.17
C GLN A 200 -6.86 -1.69 -0.77
N PRO A 201 -7.83 -1.57 -1.70
CA PRO A 201 -8.17 -0.28 -2.31
C PRO A 201 -8.42 0.82 -1.28
N SER A 202 -9.11 0.50 -0.18
CA SER A 202 -9.43 1.46 0.90
C SER A 202 -8.24 1.98 1.73
N GLN A 203 -7.04 1.43 1.48
CA GLN A 203 -5.78 1.77 2.15
C GLN A 203 -4.71 2.25 1.15
N CYS A 204 -5.06 2.41 -0.13
CA CYS A 204 -4.14 2.82 -1.19
C CYS A 204 -3.89 4.33 -1.25
N ASP A 205 -4.47 5.12 -0.35
CA ASP A 205 -4.23 6.56 -0.27
C ASP A 205 -2.74 6.88 -0.07
N VAL A 206 -1.95 5.99 0.54
CA VAL A 206 -0.49 6.15 0.64
C VAL A 206 0.19 6.35 -0.72
N PHE A 207 -0.37 5.79 -1.81
CA PHE A 207 0.16 5.98 -3.15
C PHE A 207 -0.35 7.30 -3.75
N PHE A 208 -1.67 7.51 -3.71
CA PHE A 208 -2.33 8.61 -4.40
C PHE A 208 -2.15 9.97 -3.70
N SER A 209 -1.98 10.02 -2.38
CA SER A 209 -1.64 11.26 -1.67
C SER A 209 -0.21 11.72 -1.94
N ASN A 210 0.64 10.84 -2.47
CA ASN A 210 2.03 11.12 -2.82
C ASN A 210 2.24 11.06 -4.35
N ALA A 211 1.18 11.28 -5.13
CA ALA A 211 1.26 11.26 -6.59
C ALA A 211 2.10 12.42 -7.14
N GLU A 212 2.00 13.61 -6.55
CA GLU A 212 2.75 14.82 -6.96
C GLU A 212 4.28 14.64 -6.87
N VAL A 213 4.75 13.83 -5.92
CA VAL A 213 6.19 13.47 -5.79
C VAL A 213 6.57 12.25 -6.65
N GLY A 214 5.67 11.82 -7.54
CA GLY A 214 5.90 10.71 -8.48
C GLY A 214 5.87 9.32 -7.84
N PHE A 215 5.40 9.16 -6.59
CA PHE A 215 5.44 7.86 -5.91
C PHE A 215 4.55 6.82 -6.60
N ALA A 216 3.28 7.16 -6.85
CA ALA A 216 2.34 6.25 -7.52
C ALA A 216 2.78 5.86 -8.94
N SER A 217 3.42 6.77 -9.68
CA SER A 217 3.88 6.54 -11.06
C SER A 217 5.06 5.55 -11.17
N ARG A 218 5.76 5.25 -10.07
CA ARG A 218 6.85 4.27 -10.01
C ARG A 218 6.39 2.83 -9.77
N PHE A 219 5.08 2.61 -9.64
CA PHE A 219 4.48 1.31 -9.42
C PHE A 219 3.59 0.88 -10.58
N LEU A 220 3.68 -0.41 -10.92
CA LEU A 220 2.65 -1.10 -11.67
C LEU A 220 1.57 -1.62 -10.70
N PHE A 221 0.31 -1.36 -10.99
CA PHE A 221 -0.84 -1.92 -10.29
C PHE A 221 -1.34 -3.17 -11.01
N ALA A 222 -1.75 -4.20 -10.26
CA ALA A 222 -2.49 -5.34 -10.77
C ALA A 222 -3.63 -5.73 -9.83
N PRO A 223 -4.80 -6.14 -10.37
CA PRO A 223 -5.92 -6.58 -9.55
C PRO A 223 -5.65 -8.01 -9.07
N ALA A 224 -5.75 -8.24 -7.77
CA ALA A 224 -5.59 -9.57 -7.19
C ALA A 224 -6.80 -10.49 -7.45
N GLY A 225 -8.00 -9.89 -7.47
CA GLY A 225 -9.24 -10.61 -7.81
C GLY A 225 -9.36 -10.85 -9.30
N ASP A 226 -9.96 -11.98 -9.67
CA ASP A 226 -10.20 -12.35 -11.06
C ASP A 226 -11.71 -12.55 -11.30
N PRO A 227 -12.41 -11.57 -11.91
CA PRO A 227 -13.81 -11.72 -12.30
C PRO A 227 -14.05 -12.85 -13.32
N LEU A 228 -12.99 -13.27 -14.03
CA LEU A 228 -13.01 -14.34 -15.02
C LEU A 228 -12.41 -15.64 -14.46
N ALA A 229 -12.39 -15.80 -13.14
CA ALA A 229 -11.95 -17.04 -12.51
C ALA A 229 -12.95 -18.17 -12.87
N PRO A 230 -12.47 -19.36 -13.25
CA PRO A 230 -13.35 -20.44 -13.69
C PRO A 230 -14.09 -21.10 -12.52
N ASP A 231 -15.39 -21.34 -12.69
CA ASP A 231 -16.25 -22.03 -11.71
C ASP A 231 -15.76 -23.46 -11.46
N VAL A 232 -15.46 -24.19 -12.53
CA VAL A 232 -14.83 -25.51 -12.48
C VAL A 232 -13.33 -25.35 -12.64
N GLN A 233 -12.56 -25.93 -11.73
CA GLN A 233 -11.11 -25.84 -11.79
C GLN A 233 -10.61 -26.52 -13.09
N PRO A 234 -9.86 -25.80 -13.96
CA PRO A 234 -9.28 -26.40 -15.15
C PRO A 234 -8.18 -27.40 -14.75
N PRO A 235 -7.68 -28.25 -15.67
CA PRO A 235 -6.51 -29.07 -15.37
C PRO A 235 -5.29 -28.19 -15.07
N ALA A 236 -4.37 -28.71 -14.25
CA ALA A 236 -3.08 -28.09 -14.06
C ALA A 236 -2.29 -28.04 -15.40
N PRO A 237 -1.45 -27.02 -15.63
CA PRO A 237 -0.53 -27.02 -16.77
C PRO A 237 0.30 -28.31 -16.77
N GLN A 238 0.38 -28.99 -17.93
CA GLN A 238 1.10 -30.27 -18.04
C GLN A 238 2.61 -30.08 -18.23
N ASP A 239 3.01 -28.98 -18.86
CA ASP A 239 4.40 -28.63 -19.07
C ASP A 239 5.06 -28.16 -17.76
N THR A 240 6.37 -27.93 -17.78
CA THR A 240 7.06 -27.22 -16.70
C THR A 240 7.13 -25.73 -17.02
N PHE A 241 7.12 -24.90 -15.99
CA PHE A 241 7.33 -23.46 -16.18
C PHE A 241 8.70 -23.24 -16.84
N PRO A 242 8.78 -22.52 -17.98
CA PRO A 242 10.06 -22.27 -18.64
C PRO A 242 11.06 -21.58 -17.71
N ALA A 243 12.33 -21.95 -17.81
CA ALA A 243 13.39 -21.48 -16.92
C ALA A 243 13.83 -20.03 -17.26
N ILE A 244 12.93 -19.07 -17.09
CA ILE A 244 13.13 -17.64 -17.44
C ILE A 244 14.27 -16.96 -16.64
N ALA A 245 14.74 -17.59 -15.56
CA ALA A 245 15.90 -17.13 -14.78
C ALA A 245 17.23 -17.77 -15.20
N ALA A 246 17.24 -18.73 -16.14
CA ALA A 246 18.45 -19.44 -16.55
C ALA A 246 19.48 -18.53 -17.25
N GLY A 247 19.01 -17.47 -17.91
CA GLY A 247 19.85 -16.48 -18.59
C GLY A 247 20.33 -15.32 -17.71
N ILE A 248 20.04 -15.32 -16.40
CA ILE A 248 20.51 -14.26 -15.52
C ILE A 248 22.05 -14.33 -15.44
N PRO A 249 22.78 -13.29 -15.84
CA PRO A 249 24.23 -13.30 -15.78
C PRO A 249 24.72 -13.34 -14.33
N GLN A 250 25.98 -13.71 -14.14
CA GLN A 250 26.58 -13.61 -12.80
C GLN A 250 26.55 -12.15 -12.32
N GLY A 251 26.41 -11.98 -11.00
CA GLY A 251 26.43 -10.69 -10.31
C GLY A 251 27.80 -10.37 -9.72
N PRO A 252 28.10 -9.09 -9.42
CA PRO A 252 29.41 -8.70 -8.94
C PRO A 252 29.70 -9.33 -7.56
N ASP A 253 30.96 -9.67 -7.33
CA ASP A 253 31.46 -10.07 -6.02
C ASP A 253 31.61 -8.86 -5.06
N ASP A 254 31.97 -9.14 -3.80
CA ASP A 254 32.08 -8.11 -2.77
C ASP A 254 33.22 -7.10 -3.03
N ALA A 255 34.33 -7.53 -3.61
CA ALA A 255 35.44 -6.63 -3.94
C ALA A 255 35.07 -5.71 -5.12
N GLN A 256 34.34 -6.24 -6.09
CA GLN A 256 33.82 -5.48 -7.23
C GLN A 256 32.78 -4.44 -6.79
N LEU A 257 31.86 -4.82 -5.90
CA LEU A 257 30.88 -3.90 -5.32
C LEU A 257 31.56 -2.79 -4.51
N GLU A 258 32.56 -3.10 -3.68
CA GLU A 258 33.30 -2.09 -2.92
C GLU A 258 34.05 -1.13 -3.87
N THR A 259 34.63 -1.65 -4.95
CA THR A 259 35.29 -0.81 -5.96
C THR A 259 34.32 0.13 -6.66
N LEU A 260 33.14 -0.35 -7.06
CA LEU A 260 32.09 0.50 -7.65
C LEU A 260 31.63 1.57 -6.66
N ARG A 261 31.47 1.22 -5.38
CA ARG A 261 31.08 2.18 -4.34
C ARG A 261 32.10 3.30 -4.18
N ASN A 262 33.39 3.00 -4.27
CA ASN A 262 34.48 3.99 -4.25
C ASN A 262 34.54 4.85 -5.52
N ARG A 263 33.78 4.52 -6.56
CA ARG A 263 33.72 5.22 -7.86
C ARG A 263 32.33 5.73 -8.19
N ASP A 264 31.52 6.03 -7.18
CA ASP A 264 30.16 6.56 -7.33
C ASP A 264 29.27 5.70 -8.25
N GLY A 265 29.52 4.39 -8.31
CA GLY A 265 28.74 3.45 -9.12
C GLY A 265 29.08 3.44 -10.61
N VAL A 266 30.17 4.08 -11.02
CA VAL A 266 30.59 4.18 -12.43
C VAL A 266 31.43 2.93 -12.84
N PRO A 267 30.94 2.08 -13.77
CA PRO A 267 31.70 0.93 -14.25
C PRO A 267 32.99 1.32 -15.00
N TYR A 268 33.99 0.43 -15.06
CA TYR A 268 35.13 0.61 -15.96
C TYR A 268 34.73 0.29 -17.40
N PRO A 269 35.19 1.07 -18.41
CA PRO A 269 35.24 0.59 -19.78
C PRO A 269 36.14 -0.64 -19.86
N HIS A 270 35.89 -1.57 -20.77
CA HIS A 270 36.68 -2.79 -20.89
C HIS A 270 38.18 -2.48 -21.17
N GLY A 271 39.12 -3.15 -20.48
CA GLY A 271 40.57 -2.97 -20.67
C GLY A 271 41.45 -3.89 -19.82
N ALA A 272 42.70 -4.14 -20.23
CA ALA A 272 43.65 -4.98 -19.49
C ALA A 272 44.01 -4.35 -18.14
N GLY A 273 43.81 -5.09 -17.04
CA GLY A 273 43.97 -4.58 -15.67
C GLY A 273 42.78 -3.77 -15.15
N MET A 274 41.71 -3.61 -15.94
CA MET A 274 40.43 -3.07 -15.49
C MET A 274 39.52 -4.19 -14.99
N LEU A 275 38.54 -3.87 -14.14
CA LEU A 275 37.54 -4.84 -13.66
C LEU A 275 36.91 -5.56 -14.86
N ALA A 276 37.14 -6.87 -14.95
CA ALA A 276 36.51 -7.74 -15.93
C ALA A 276 35.05 -7.96 -15.52
N TRP A 277 34.21 -6.97 -15.82
CA TRP A 277 32.79 -7.06 -15.50
C TRP A 277 31.98 -6.30 -16.56
N PRO A 278 31.49 -6.98 -17.62
CA PRO A 278 30.66 -6.29 -18.59
C PRO A 278 29.35 -5.89 -17.90
N ALA A 279 29.01 -4.60 -17.97
CA ALA A 279 27.63 -4.21 -17.78
C ALA A 279 26.81 -4.96 -18.83
N HIS A 280 25.85 -5.78 -18.40
CA HIS A 280 24.93 -6.45 -19.32
C HIS A 280 23.83 -5.42 -19.62
N VAL A 281 24.00 -4.70 -20.72
CA VAL A 281 23.07 -3.66 -21.14
C VAL A 281 22.09 -4.27 -22.11
N ILE A 282 20.83 -4.33 -21.71
CA ILE A 282 19.75 -4.72 -22.61
C ILE A 282 19.38 -3.51 -23.46
N HIS A 283 19.61 -3.62 -24.76
CA HIS A 283 19.32 -2.54 -25.71
C HIS A 283 17.87 -2.67 -26.22
N LEU A 284 17.17 -1.54 -26.24
CA LEU A 284 15.78 -1.47 -26.70
C LEU A 284 15.67 -1.21 -28.19
N PRO A 285 14.53 -1.60 -28.81
CA PRO A 285 14.31 -1.37 -30.24
C PRO A 285 14.18 0.12 -30.56
N PRO A 286 14.46 0.56 -31.80
CA PRO A 286 14.40 1.97 -32.22
C PRO A 286 13.06 2.66 -31.91
N VAL A 287 11.95 1.92 -31.94
CA VAL A 287 10.61 2.43 -31.60
C VAL A 287 10.52 2.93 -30.15
N ALA A 288 11.24 2.31 -29.22
CA ALA A 288 11.29 2.75 -27.83
C ALA A 288 12.05 4.06 -27.69
N ALA A 289 13.16 4.22 -28.44
CA ALA A 289 13.93 5.46 -28.47
C ALA A 289 13.11 6.64 -29.04
N GLN A 290 12.30 6.39 -30.08
CA GLN A 290 11.41 7.40 -30.65
C GLN A 290 10.33 7.84 -29.66
N GLU A 291 9.73 6.90 -28.93
CA GLU A 291 8.72 7.23 -27.92
C GLU A 291 9.36 7.92 -26.70
N ALA A 292 10.59 7.54 -26.32
CA ALA A 292 11.34 8.23 -25.26
C ALA A 292 11.60 9.69 -25.61
N ASP A 293 12.08 9.98 -26.82
CA ASP A 293 12.31 11.35 -27.31
C ASP A 293 11.00 12.17 -27.29
N ARG A 294 9.90 11.56 -27.75
CA ARG A 294 8.58 12.19 -27.72
C ARG A 294 8.13 12.51 -26.29
N LEU A 295 8.23 11.57 -25.36
CA LEU A 295 7.84 11.77 -23.95
C LEU A 295 8.72 12.82 -23.27
N GLN A 296 10.03 12.81 -23.55
CA GLN A 296 10.97 13.82 -23.05
C GLN A 296 10.60 15.23 -23.54
N LEU A 297 10.21 15.36 -24.82
CA LEU A 297 9.76 16.64 -25.39
C LEU A 297 8.47 17.14 -24.72
N LEU A 298 7.48 16.27 -24.53
CA LEU A 298 6.23 16.60 -23.84
C LEU A 298 6.49 17.02 -22.38
N GLY A 299 7.32 16.27 -21.67
CA GLY A 299 7.72 16.59 -20.29
C GLY A 299 8.42 17.94 -20.19
N THR A 300 9.37 18.21 -21.09
CA THR A 300 10.10 19.49 -21.14
C THR A 300 9.18 20.68 -21.40
N ARG A 301 8.06 20.46 -22.10
CA ARG A 301 7.02 21.48 -22.35
C ARG A 301 5.97 21.60 -21.25
N GLY A 302 5.99 20.73 -20.25
CA GLY A 302 4.95 20.65 -19.23
C GLY A 302 3.61 20.13 -19.76
N GLU A 303 3.62 19.40 -20.88
CA GLU A 303 2.43 18.82 -21.52
C GLU A 303 2.15 17.39 -21.05
N LEU A 304 3.02 16.82 -20.22
CA LEU A 304 2.91 15.46 -19.67
C LEU A 304 2.26 15.49 -18.28
N GLY A 305 1.24 14.68 -18.06
CA GLY A 305 0.57 14.59 -16.75
C GLY A 305 1.40 13.85 -15.70
N ASP A 306 1.19 14.18 -14.42
CA ASP A 306 1.97 13.64 -13.28
C ASP A 306 1.99 12.10 -13.21
N LEU A 307 0.88 11.44 -13.58
CA LEU A 307 0.75 9.98 -13.54
C LEU A 307 1.46 9.26 -14.71
N ASP A 308 1.79 10.01 -15.76
CA ASP A 308 2.52 9.53 -16.95
C ASP A 308 3.99 10.01 -16.95
N ALA A 309 4.39 10.89 -16.04
CA ALA A 309 5.73 11.46 -15.95
C ALA A 309 6.85 10.41 -15.92
N HIS A 310 6.58 9.27 -15.29
CA HIS A 310 7.53 8.15 -15.18
C HIS A 310 7.18 6.97 -16.09
N ARG A 311 6.28 7.09 -17.07
CA ARG A 311 5.78 5.97 -17.89
C ARG A 311 6.86 5.23 -18.68
N LEU A 312 7.90 5.95 -19.11
CA LEU A 312 9.01 5.37 -19.87
C LEU A 312 9.83 4.36 -19.06
N GLU A 313 10.09 4.64 -17.80
CA GLU A 313 10.92 3.77 -16.93
C GLU A 313 10.33 2.35 -16.78
N PRO A 314 9.08 2.13 -16.33
CA PRO A 314 8.50 0.81 -16.24
C PRO A 314 8.30 0.16 -17.61
N ALA A 315 8.04 0.94 -18.68
CA ALA A 315 8.00 0.40 -20.05
C ALA A 315 9.34 -0.25 -20.42
N ALA A 316 10.44 0.47 -20.19
CA ALA A 316 11.78 0.02 -20.51
C ALA A 316 12.20 -1.18 -19.66
N ARG A 317 11.92 -1.13 -18.36
CA ARG A 317 12.22 -2.23 -17.42
C ARG A 317 11.46 -3.49 -17.78
N LEU A 318 10.15 -3.39 -18.07
CA LEU A 318 9.36 -4.53 -18.54
C LEU A 318 9.92 -5.07 -19.84
N THR A 319 10.15 -4.22 -20.84
CA THR A 319 10.69 -4.63 -22.16
C THR A 319 11.98 -5.44 -22.00
N ALA A 320 12.90 -4.97 -21.15
CA ALA A 320 14.13 -5.69 -20.86
C ALA A 320 13.90 -7.01 -20.11
N LEU A 321 12.95 -7.05 -19.16
CA LEU A 321 12.58 -8.29 -18.46
C LEU A 321 11.94 -9.32 -19.40
N PHE A 322 11.13 -8.90 -20.39
CA PHE A 322 10.60 -9.79 -21.43
C PHE A 322 11.74 -10.37 -22.27
N ALA A 323 12.64 -9.53 -22.78
CA ALA A 323 13.79 -10.00 -23.56
C ALA A 323 14.67 -10.99 -22.77
N MET A 324 14.98 -10.66 -21.51
CA MET A 324 15.78 -11.50 -20.64
C MET A 324 15.08 -12.81 -20.26
N ALA A 325 13.76 -12.81 -20.08
CA ALA A 325 12.99 -14.03 -19.80
C ALA A 325 13.10 -15.06 -20.94
N ASP A 326 13.37 -14.60 -22.17
CA ASP A 326 13.64 -15.45 -23.33
C ASP A 326 15.15 -15.64 -23.61
N GLY A 327 16.01 -15.19 -22.70
CA GLY A 327 17.47 -15.34 -22.82
C GLY A 327 18.12 -14.40 -23.84
N ARG A 328 17.51 -13.25 -24.15
CA ARG A 328 18.03 -12.25 -25.10
C ARG A 328 18.60 -11.02 -24.38
N GLU A 329 19.70 -10.49 -24.92
CA GLU A 329 20.30 -9.21 -24.52
C GLU A 329 19.89 -8.03 -25.43
N GLU A 330 19.20 -8.32 -26.54
CA GLU A 330 18.59 -7.31 -27.41
C GLU A 330 17.07 -7.48 -27.39
N ALA A 331 16.36 -6.44 -26.97
CA ALA A 331 14.91 -6.40 -27.00
C ALA A 331 14.42 -6.00 -28.40
N ASN A 332 13.30 -6.58 -28.82
CA ASN A 332 12.69 -6.31 -30.12
C ASN A 332 11.38 -5.52 -29.95
N GLU A 333 10.74 -5.17 -31.08
CA GLU A 333 9.47 -4.41 -31.08
C GLU A 333 8.31 -5.17 -30.42
N GLU A 334 8.33 -6.51 -30.46
CA GLU A 334 7.32 -7.32 -29.77
C GLU A 334 7.45 -7.21 -28.25
N ASP A 335 8.66 -7.24 -27.70
CA ASP A 335 8.88 -7.03 -26.25
C ASP A 335 8.38 -5.66 -25.80
N TRP A 336 8.61 -4.63 -26.63
CA TRP A 336 8.10 -3.28 -26.40
C TRP A 336 6.56 -3.25 -26.42
N ALA A 337 5.92 -3.94 -27.35
CA ALA A 337 4.46 -4.04 -27.43
C ALA A 337 3.86 -4.80 -26.23
N LEU A 338 4.48 -5.91 -25.82
CA LEU A 338 4.06 -6.69 -24.64
C LEU A 338 4.22 -5.85 -23.35
N ALA A 339 5.32 -5.14 -23.20
CA ALA A 339 5.55 -4.24 -22.06
C ALA A 339 4.52 -3.09 -22.01
N ASN A 340 4.19 -2.49 -23.15
CA ASN A 340 3.16 -1.45 -23.22
C ASN A 340 1.76 -1.98 -22.96
N THR A 341 1.49 -3.24 -23.32
CA THR A 341 0.23 -3.93 -22.98
C THR A 341 0.13 -4.15 -21.47
N CYS A 342 1.21 -4.59 -20.82
CA CYS A 342 1.28 -4.64 -19.35
C CYS A 342 1.03 -3.28 -18.70
N LEU A 343 1.62 -2.20 -19.23
CA LEU A 343 1.36 -0.85 -18.74
C LEU A 343 -0.10 -0.45 -18.87
N HIS A 344 -0.73 -0.76 -20.00
CA HIS A 344 -2.14 -0.45 -20.22
C HIS A 344 -3.05 -1.19 -19.22
N MET A 345 -2.86 -2.50 -19.05
CA MET A 345 -3.58 -3.29 -18.04
C MET A 345 -3.33 -2.76 -16.61
N SER A 346 -2.13 -2.23 -16.37
CA SER A 346 -1.76 -1.62 -15.10
C SER A 346 -2.46 -0.27 -14.85
N ASP A 347 -2.61 0.55 -15.90
CA ASP A 347 -3.35 1.81 -15.84
C ASP A 347 -4.82 1.59 -15.51
N ASP A 348 -5.44 0.57 -16.11
CA ASP A 348 -6.81 0.17 -15.82
C ASP A 348 -6.95 -0.27 -14.36
N ALA A 349 -6.04 -1.14 -13.89
CA ALA A 349 -6.01 -1.59 -12.50
C ALA A 349 -5.79 -0.45 -11.50
N ARG A 350 -4.95 0.52 -11.84
CA ARG A 350 -4.68 1.73 -11.05
C ARG A 350 -5.92 2.63 -10.98
N SER A 351 -6.60 2.83 -12.11
CA SER A 351 -7.84 3.61 -12.20
C SER A 351 -8.97 2.98 -11.38
N ASP A 352 -9.14 1.66 -11.49
CA ASP A 352 -10.10 0.90 -10.68
C ASP A 352 -9.79 0.98 -9.19
N CYS A 353 -8.51 0.86 -8.82
CA CYS A 353 -8.07 1.02 -7.44
C CYS A 353 -8.43 2.41 -6.89
N LEU A 354 -8.17 3.48 -7.65
CA LEU A 354 -8.51 4.84 -7.28
C LEU A 354 -10.03 5.02 -7.11
N ALA A 355 -10.84 4.50 -8.04
CA ALA A 355 -12.29 4.56 -7.97
C ALA A 355 -12.83 3.82 -6.72
N GLN A 356 -12.33 2.62 -6.44
CA GLN A 356 -12.71 1.83 -5.26
C GLN A 356 -12.28 2.51 -3.95
N MET A 357 -11.10 3.13 -3.91
CA MET A 357 -10.64 3.90 -2.76
C MET A 357 -11.56 5.09 -2.48
N GLN A 358 -11.89 5.88 -3.50
CA GLN A 358 -12.78 7.01 -3.37
C GLN A 358 -14.20 6.58 -2.93
N ALA A 359 -14.72 5.48 -3.49
CA ALA A 359 -16.00 4.91 -3.08
C ALA A 359 -15.97 4.45 -1.61
N ALA A 360 -14.90 3.80 -1.16
CA ALA A 360 -14.71 3.41 0.23
C ALA A 360 -14.64 4.64 1.16
N SER A 361 -13.94 5.69 0.76
CA SER A 361 -13.86 6.95 1.50
C SER A 361 -15.23 7.62 1.63
N ARG A 362 -16.00 7.72 0.53
CA ARG A 362 -17.38 8.24 0.54
C ARG A 362 -18.28 7.44 1.48
N ARG A 363 -18.27 6.10 1.39
CA ARG A 363 -19.06 5.23 2.29
C ARG A 363 -18.72 5.45 3.76
N ARG A 364 -17.43 5.54 4.11
CA ARG A 364 -16.98 5.83 5.48
C ARG A 364 -17.49 7.18 5.99
N LYS A 365 -17.46 8.23 5.15
CA LYS A 365 -17.97 9.56 5.51
C LYS A 365 -19.48 9.55 5.75
N VAL A 366 -20.25 8.89 4.88
CA VAL A 366 -21.70 8.76 5.02
C VAL A 366 -22.05 7.98 6.29
N GLN A 367 -21.39 6.85 6.54
CA GLN A 367 -21.63 6.06 7.75
C GLN A 367 -21.35 6.87 9.02
N ARG A 368 -20.21 7.55 9.10
CA ARG A 368 -19.87 8.41 10.25
C ARG A 368 -20.92 9.49 10.48
N ALA A 369 -21.37 10.18 9.43
CA ALA A 369 -22.40 11.20 9.57
C ALA A 369 -23.75 10.63 10.05
N ALA A 370 -24.09 9.40 9.64
CA ALA A 370 -25.28 8.70 10.11
C ALA A 370 -25.13 8.30 11.58
N ASP A 371 -23.98 7.73 11.96
CA ASP A 371 -23.66 7.34 13.34
C ASP A 371 -23.68 8.56 14.27
N ASP A 372 -23.07 9.68 13.86
CA ASP A 372 -23.06 10.94 14.62
C ASP A 372 -24.47 11.50 14.83
N LYS A 373 -25.34 11.39 13.80
CA LYS A 373 -26.75 11.83 13.90
C LYS A 373 -27.54 10.95 14.86
N LEU A 374 -27.36 9.63 14.79
CA LEU A 374 -28.03 8.68 15.68
C LEU A 374 -27.57 8.90 17.13
N ALA A 375 -26.26 9.01 17.35
CA ALA A 375 -25.67 9.27 18.67
C ALA A 375 -26.19 10.59 19.28
N LYS A 376 -26.40 11.63 18.46
CA LYS A 376 -26.99 12.89 18.93
C LYS A 376 -28.44 12.71 19.38
N VAL A 377 -29.27 11.99 18.61
CA VAL A 377 -30.68 11.73 18.97
C VAL A 377 -30.77 10.89 20.25
N GLU A 378 -29.94 9.86 20.38
CA GLU A 378 -29.88 9.03 21.58
C GLU A 378 -29.45 9.85 22.81
N ALA A 379 -28.43 10.69 22.66
CA ALA A 379 -27.97 11.57 23.74
C ALA A 379 -29.05 12.58 24.17
N GLU A 380 -29.78 13.18 23.22
CA GLU A 380 -30.91 14.09 23.53
C GLU A 380 -32.04 13.36 24.27
N ALA A 381 -32.38 12.14 23.85
CA ALA A 381 -33.40 11.32 24.51
C ALA A 381 -32.99 10.90 25.93
N GLU A 382 -31.71 10.53 26.15
CA GLU A 382 -31.21 10.18 27.48
C GLU A 382 -31.19 11.40 28.41
N VAL A 383 -30.77 12.57 27.92
CA VAL A 383 -30.83 13.83 28.68
C VAL A 383 -32.27 14.15 29.06
N LEU A 384 -33.24 13.98 28.15
CA LEU A 384 -34.65 14.18 28.45
C LEU A 384 -35.15 13.20 29.52
N ALA A 385 -34.83 11.91 29.41
CA ALA A 385 -35.22 10.90 30.40
C ALA A 385 -34.64 11.17 31.80
N GLN A 386 -33.37 11.62 31.88
CA GLN A 386 -32.76 12.05 33.13
C GLN A 386 -33.49 13.26 33.74
N GLN A 387 -33.89 14.23 32.90
CA GLN A 387 -34.66 15.40 33.33
C GLN A 387 -36.07 15.03 33.80
N VAL A 388 -36.73 14.08 33.14
CA VAL A 388 -38.03 13.53 33.55
C VAL A 388 -37.90 12.87 34.91
N ASN A 389 -36.94 11.96 35.11
CA ASN A 389 -36.71 11.31 36.39
C ASN A 389 -36.41 12.33 37.51
N ARG A 390 -35.61 13.35 37.21
CA ARG A 390 -35.33 14.43 38.17
C ARG A 390 -36.58 15.22 38.53
N ALA A 391 -37.48 15.47 37.57
CA ALA A 391 -38.76 16.11 37.86
C ALA A 391 -39.64 15.21 38.73
N LYS A 392 -39.73 13.91 38.43
CA LYS A 392 -40.48 12.94 39.24
C LYS A 392 -40.03 12.94 40.70
N GLU A 393 -38.72 12.87 40.93
CA GLU A 393 -38.13 12.94 42.27
C GLU A 393 -38.54 14.23 43.01
N ILE A 394 -38.52 15.38 42.34
CA ILE A 394 -38.89 16.67 42.95
C ILE A 394 -40.38 16.69 43.30
N ILE A 395 -41.25 16.21 42.40
CA ILE A 395 -42.70 16.17 42.58
C ILE A 395 -43.06 15.27 43.77
N LEU A 396 -42.56 14.03 43.78
CA LEU A 396 -42.81 13.06 44.85
C LEU A 396 -42.31 13.57 46.20
N ASN A 397 -41.07 14.09 46.25
CA ASN A 397 -40.52 14.65 47.49
C ASN A 397 -41.30 15.86 48.00
N TYR A 398 -41.87 16.68 47.11
CA TYR A 398 -42.70 17.81 47.49
C TYR A 398 -44.01 17.34 48.12
N LEU A 399 -44.72 16.41 47.46
CA LEU A 399 -45.98 15.86 47.98
C LEU A 399 -45.78 15.17 49.33
N THR A 400 -44.73 14.37 49.48
CA THR A 400 -44.40 13.70 50.76
C THR A 400 -44.19 14.70 51.91
N LYS A 401 -43.60 15.87 51.64
CA LYS A 401 -43.28 16.88 52.66
C LYS A 401 -44.43 17.85 52.94
N HIS A 402 -45.22 18.18 51.93
CA HIS A 402 -46.15 19.32 51.97
C HIS A 402 -47.62 18.92 51.79
N ASP A 403 -47.91 17.64 51.54
CA ASP A 403 -49.27 17.11 51.37
C ASP A 403 -49.48 15.80 52.15
N ALA A 404 -49.04 15.78 53.42
CA ALA A 404 -49.18 14.59 54.27
C ALA A 404 -50.65 14.16 54.48
N GLY A 405 -51.60 15.10 54.38
CA GLY A 405 -53.04 14.85 54.44
C GLY A 405 -53.66 14.38 53.12
N ARG A 406 -52.89 14.35 52.01
CA ARG A 406 -53.35 14.00 50.66
C ARG A 406 -54.53 14.86 50.19
N GLU A 407 -54.50 16.14 50.53
CA GLU A 407 -55.54 17.10 50.15
C GLU A 407 -55.41 17.51 48.68
N GLY A 408 -54.26 17.25 48.06
CA GLY A 408 -53.96 17.58 46.67
C GLY A 408 -53.31 18.95 46.53
N LYS A 409 -52.32 19.04 45.64
CA LYS A 409 -51.59 20.27 45.30
C LYS A 409 -51.73 20.63 43.84
N ASN A 410 -51.87 21.92 43.54
CA ASN A 410 -51.99 22.39 42.16
C ASN A 410 -50.64 22.38 41.45
N ARG A 411 -50.64 22.21 40.13
CA ARG A 411 -49.41 22.22 39.30
C ARG A 411 -48.53 23.48 39.50
N GLY A 412 -49.17 24.62 39.78
CA GLY A 412 -48.48 25.89 40.08
C GLY A 412 -47.57 25.84 41.31
N GLU A 413 -47.86 24.98 42.29
CA GLU A 413 -47.12 24.89 43.56
C GLU A 413 -45.76 24.20 43.41
N PHE A 414 -45.61 23.35 42.39
CA PHE A 414 -44.36 22.70 42.01
C PHE A 414 -43.44 23.60 41.16
N THR A 415 -44.03 24.60 40.51
CA THR A 415 -43.37 25.42 39.47
C THR A 415 -42.06 26.09 39.94
N PRO A 416 -41.95 26.65 41.16
CA PRO A 416 -40.70 27.24 41.63
C PRO A 416 -39.53 26.24 41.69
N ARG A 417 -39.81 24.97 42.01
CA ARG A 417 -38.80 23.91 42.17
C ARG A 417 -38.42 23.25 40.84
N LEU A 418 -39.35 23.23 39.89
CA LEU A 418 -39.15 22.66 38.56
C LEU A 418 -38.62 23.67 37.53
N LYS A 419 -38.33 24.93 37.93
CA LYS A 419 -37.99 26.03 37.01
C LYS A 419 -36.78 25.76 36.10
N ARG A 420 -35.85 24.88 36.53
CA ARG A 420 -34.65 24.49 35.75
C ARG A 420 -34.86 23.26 34.86
N ILE A 421 -36.05 22.66 34.89
CA ILE A 421 -36.40 21.49 34.08
C ILE A 421 -37.22 21.95 32.88
N PRO A 422 -36.89 21.51 31.65
CA PRO A 422 -37.67 21.85 30.45
C PRO A 422 -39.14 21.45 30.56
N ASP A 423 -40.02 22.18 29.85
CA ASP A 423 -41.46 21.98 29.95
C ASP A 423 -41.92 20.59 29.50
N GLU A 424 -41.29 20.07 28.46
CA GLU A 424 -41.50 18.71 27.96
C GLU A 424 -41.22 17.66 29.04
N ALA A 425 -40.05 17.73 29.69
CA ALA A 425 -39.67 16.83 30.78
C ALA A 425 -40.59 16.97 32.01
N ARG A 426 -41.04 18.19 32.34
CA ARG A 426 -42.01 18.41 33.43
C ARG A 426 -43.35 17.74 33.11
N THR A 427 -43.82 17.86 31.88
CA THR A 427 -45.10 17.31 31.45
C THR A 427 -45.07 15.79 31.44
N ALA A 428 -44.06 15.20 30.79
CA ALA A 428 -43.86 13.75 30.80
C ALA A 428 -43.72 13.19 32.22
N ALA A 429 -43.06 13.89 33.14
CA ALA A 429 -42.96 13.45 34.53
C ALA A 429 -44.31 13.38 35.26
N PHE A 430 -45.20 14.36 35.07
CA PHE A 430 -46.56 14.29 35.63
C PHE A 430 -47.35 13.15 34.99
N ASP A 431 -47.32 13.03 33.66
CA ASP A 431 -48.08 12.01 32.94
C ASP A 431 -47.64 10.59 33.34
N GLU A 432 -46.33 10.35 33.40
CA GLU A 432 -45.77 9.06 33.80
C GLU A 432 -46.06 8.73 35.27
N LEU A 433 -46.06 9.71 36.19
CA LEU A 433 -46.40 9.46 37.60
C LEU A 433 -47.89 9.14 37.80
N VAL A 434 -48.77 9.75 37.01
CA VAL A 434 -50.20 9.46 37.03
C VAL A 434 -50.46 8.07 36.44
N GLN A 435 -49.84 7.78 35.29
CA GLN A 435 -50.00 6.48 34.62
C GLN A 435 -49.40 5.34 35.44
N GLY A 436 -48.27 5.58 36.12
CA GLY A 436 -47.62 4.63 37.03
C GLY A 436 -48.38 4.42 38.34
N GLY A 437 -49.41 5.23 38.61
CA GLY A 437 -50.20 5.15 39.84
C GLY A 437 -49.44 5.61 41.08
N GLU A 438 -48.37 6.37 40.93
CA GLU A 438 -47.65 6.96 42.08
C GLU A 438 -48.35 8.22 42.60
N ILE A 439 -49.07 8.93 41.72
CA ILE A 439 -49.90 10.09 42.08
C ILE A 439 -51.31 9.97 41.51
N ASP A 440 -52.31 10.36 42.30
CA ASP A 440 -53.71 10.48 41.91
C ASP A 440 -54.02 11.92 41.49
N THR A 441 -55.02 12.09 40.61
CA THR A 441 -55.49 13.41 40.17
C THR A 441 -57.01 13.52 40.20
N TRP A 442 -57.51 14.71 40.55
CA TRP A 442 -58.93 15.03 40.48
C TRP A 442 -59.16 16.52 40.19
N PRO A 443 -60.35 16.91 39.71
CA PRO A 443 -60.69 18.30 39.46
C PRO A 443 -60.85 19.10 40.77
N SER A 444 -60.39 20.35 40.78
CA SER A 444 -60.65 21.34 41.83
C SER A 444 -61.09 22.67 41.21
N GLU A 445 -61.59 23.60 42.04
CA GLU A 445 -61.96 24.97 41.61
C GLU A 445 -60.80 25.75 40.96
N ARG A 446 -59.55 25.34 41.21
CA ARG A 446 -58.33 25.99 40.68
C ARG A 446 -57.64 25.17 39.57
N GLY A 447 -58.29 24.13 39.06
CA GLY A 447 -57.76 23.21 38.04
C GLY A 447 -57.49 21.82 38.60
N THR A 448 -56.61 21.05 37.96
CA THR A 448 -56.24 19.70 38.41
C THR A 448 -55.32 19.75 39.62
N VAL A 449 -55.68 19.01 40.67
CA VAL A 449 -54.80 18.77 41.82
C VAL A 449 -54.18 17.38 41.75
N TYR A 450 -52.99 17.25 42.33
CA TYR A 450 -52.15 16.06 42.32
C TYR A 450 -51.82 15.68 43.77
N ALA A 451 -51.99 14.41 44.16
CA ALA A 451 -51.63 13.89 45.49
C ALA A 451 -50.97 12.51 45.38
N LEU A 452 -50.25 12.06 46.42
CA LEU A 452 -49.71 10.69 46.44
C LEU A 452 -50.83 9.65 46.44
N ALA A 453 -50.69 8.61 45.63
CA ALA A 453 -51.70 7.57 45.50
C ALA A 453 -51.91 6.77 46.80
N ILE A 454 -53.12 6.23 46.98
CA ILE A 454 -53.53 5.57 48.22
C ILE A 454 -53.05 4.10 48.31
N THR A 455 -52.64 3.50 47.21
CA THR A 455 -52.34 2.06 47.11
C THR A 455 -50.87 1.82 46.72
N PRO A 456 -50.15 0.83 47.30
CA PRO A 456 -48.76 0.58 46.93
C PRO A 456 -48.66 0.00 45.50
N PRO A 457 -47.58 0.27 44.76
CA PRO A 457 -47.41 -0.21 43.40
C PRO A 457 -47.27 -1.75 43.39
N GLY A 458 -48.26 -2.44 42.82
CA GLY A 458 -48.21 -3.88 42.53
C GLY A 458 -49.17 -4.75 43.33
N VAL A 459 -50.35 -5.02 42.76
CA VAL A 459 -51.09 -6.29 42.90
C VAL A 459 -51.35 -6.82 41.49
#